data_AF-A0A7S0CXY6-F1
#
_entry.id   AF-A0A7S0CXY6-F1
#
_cell.length_a   1.000
_cell.length_b   1.000
_cell.length_c   1.000
_cell.angle_alpha   90.00
_cell.angle_beta   90.00
_cell.angle_gamma   90.00
#
_symmetry.space_group_name_H-M   'P 1'
#
loop_
_entity.id
_entity.type
_entity.pdbx_description
1 polymer ?
#
loop_
_entity_poly.entity_id
_entity_poly.type
_entity_poly.pdbx_seq_one_letter_code
_entity_poly.pdbx_strand_id
1 'polypeptide(L)'
;LWKGVSVEILRVVPYTAVQFATYELYKSHLSALMDKKSHAIPIVSGFMAGCTSVIVTHPLDTIRVRMSFSRPDLKTNTIRSTLSTITTEEGVMALYKGLPPALLGVAPFAGIKFGTYEILKTAISRFLQKEEKDLHASYRLLAGGGSGVVAVTVVYPFEVVRRRMQAERGSTRSQLSVLKALRTIMMREGIVNGLYRGLSLNYLKIIPKVGIKMGVYDIVRNYHLHKNHD
;
A
#
# COMPACT_ATOMS: atom_id res chain seq x y z
N LEU A 1 -2.91 -22.70 -10.33
CA LEU A 1 -2.48 -21.28 -10.22
C LEU A 1 -3.58 -20.36 -9.66
N TRP A 2 -4.82 -20.39 -10.18
CA TRP A 2 -5.84 -19.35 -9.94
C TRP A 2 -6.42 -19.17 -8.52
N LYS A 3 -6.21 -20.10 -7.57
CA LYS A 3 -6.87 -20.14 -6.24
C LYS A 3 -6.63 -18.92 -5.30
N GLY A 4 -5.82 -17.94 -5.69
CA GLY A 4 -5.65 -16.67 -4.99
C GLY A 4 -6.10 -15.41 -5.76
N VAL A 5 -6.41 -15.53 -7.05
CA VAL A 5 -6.63 -14.38 -7.95
C VAL A 5 -7.94 -13.66 -7.62
N SER A 6 -9.06 -14.39 -7.55
CA SER A 6 -10.37 -13.83 -7.21
C SER A 6 -10.38 -13.13 -5.85
N VAL A 7 -9.65 -13.68 -4.88
CA VAL A 7 -9.55 -13.12 -3.52
C VAL A 7 -8.72 -11.84 -3.49
N GLU A 8 -7.73 -11.70 -4.39
CA GLU A 8 -6.96 -10.46 -4.53
C GLU A 8 -7.71 -9.39 -5.32
N ILE A 9 -8.47 -9.77 -6.36
CA ILE A 9 -9.40 -8.86 -7.06
C ILE A 9 -10.44 -8.30 -6.08
N LEU A 10 -11.04 -9.16 -5.25
CA LEU A 10 -12.02 -8.80 -4.22
C LEU A 10 -11.48 -7.79 -3.18
N ARG A 11 -10.16 -7.75 -2.95
CA ARG A 11 -9.51 -6.73 -2.12
C ARG A 11 -9.17 -5.47 -2.91
N VAL A 12 -8.52 -5.64 -4.07
CA VAL A 12 -8.00 -4.51 -4.86
C VAL A 12 -9.12 -3.63 -5.38
N VAL A 13 -10.21 -4.19 -5.90
CA VAL A 13 -11.29 -3.39 -6.52
C VAL A 13 -11.96 -2.44 -5.52
N PRO A 14 -12.50 -2.87 -4.36
CA PRO A 14 -13.09 -1.95 -3.38
C PRO A 14 -12.07 -0.96 -2.81
N TYR A 15 -10.84 -1.42 -2.53
CA TYR A 15 -9.78 -0.57 -2.02
C TYR A 15 -9.44 0.57 -2.99
N THR A 16 -9.27 0.25 -4.29
CA THR A 16 -9.00 1.28 -5.30
C THR A 16 -10.19 2.19 -5.55
N ALA A 17 -11.41 1.66 -5.58
CA ALA A 17 -12.62 2.46 -5.79
C ALA A 17 -12.79 3.51 -4.68
N VAL A 18 -12.68 3.10 -3.40
CA VAL A 18 -12.73 4.02 -2.26
C VAL A 18 -11.54 4.98 -2.29
N GLN A 19 -10.33 4.52 -2.62
CA GLN A 19 -9.15 5.40 -2.68
C GLN A 19 -9.28 6.48 -3.77
N PHE A 20 -9.82 6.17 -4.95
CA PHE A 20 -10.03 7.18 -6.00
C PHE A 20 -11.15 8.16 -5.63
N ALA A 21 -12.32 7.66 -5.19
CA ALA A 21 -13.44 8.53 -4.81
C ALA A 21 -13.07 9.47 -3.64
N THR A 22 -12.41 8.97 -2.59
CA THR A 22 -11.95 9.80 -1.48
C THR A 22 -10.82 10.75 -1.87
N TYR A 23 -9.92 10.35 -2.79
CA TYR A 23 -8.88 11.25 -3.32
C TYR A 23 -9.48 12.44 -4.06
N GLU A 24 -10.51 12.24 -4.88
CA GLU A 24 -11.17 13.32 -5.61
C GLU A 24 -11.94 14.27 -4.67
N LEU A 25 -12.66 13.72 -3.67
CA LEU A 25 -13.35 14.50 -2.64
C LEU A 25 -12.37 15.31 -1.76
N TYR A 26 -11.28 14.72 -1.29
CA TYR A 26 -10.27 15.46 -0.52
C TYR A 26 -9.54 16.48 -1.39
N LYS A 27 -9.23 16.14 -2.66
CA LYS A 27 -8.57 17.07 -3.58
C LYS A 27 -9.46 18.28 -3.90
N SER A 28 -10.75 18.09 -4.15
CA SER A 28 -11.66 19.21 -4.44
C SER A 28 -11.83 20.12 -3.22
N HIS A 29 -12.01 19.56 -2.03
CA HIS A 29 -12.12 20.32 -0.78
C HIS A 29 -10.84 21.09 -0.44
N LEU A 30 -9.65 20.45 -0.52
CA LEU A 30 -8.36 21.13 -0.32
C LEU A 30 -8.08 22.19 -1.39
N SER A 31 -8.50 21.98 -2.64
CA SER A 31 -8.36 22.96 -3.74
C SER A 31 -9.32 24.15 -3.65
N ALA A 32 -10.25 24.13 -2.69
CA ALA A 32 -11.10 25.28 -2.33
C ALA A 32 -10.57 26.05 -1.11
N LEU A 33 -9.70 25.43 -0.30
CA LEU A 33 -9.14 26.00 0.93
C LEU A 33 -7.69 26.48 0.80
N MET A 34 -6.95 26.00 -0.21
CA MET A 34 -5.55 26.36 -0.48
C MET A 34 -5.35 26.82 -1.92
N ASP A 35 -4.32 27.64 -2.17
CA ASP A 35 -3.93 28.02 -3.53
C ASP A 35 -3.60 26.77 -4.38
N LYS A 36 -4.16 26.74 -5.59
CA LYS A 36 -4.15 25.61 -6.53
C LYS A 36 -2.75 25.24 -7.02
N LYS A 37 -1.75 26.09 -6.81
CA LYS A 37 -0.34 25.83 -7.14
C LYS A 37 0.40 24.98 -6.09
N SER A 38 -0.18 24.73 -4.92
CA SER A 38 0.50 23.99 -3.85
C SER A 38 0.66 22.49 -4.16
N HIS A 39 1.90 22.05 -4.30
CA HIS A 39 2.26 20.63 -4.45
C HIS A 39 1.87 19.76 -3.24
N ALA A 40 1.51 20.36 -2.10
CA ALA A 40 1.03 19.62 -0.93
C ALA A 40 -0.39 19.05 -1.13
N ILE A 41 -1.25 19.68 -1.96
CA ILE A 41 -2.66 19.27 -2.11
C ILE A 41 -2.80 17.80 -2.55
N PRO A 42 -2.13 17.33 -3.63
CA PRO A 42 -2.21 15.92 -4.04
C PRO A 42 -1.54 14.93 -3.07
N ILE A 43 -0.57 15.40 -2.28
CA ILE A 43 0.14 14.58 -1.28
C ILE A 43 -0.77 14.34 -0.08
N VAL A 44 -1.37 15.39 0.46
CA VAL A 44 -2.29 15.33 1.60
C VAL A 44 -3.58 14.59 1.21
N SER A 45 -4.20 14.92 0.07
CA SER A 45 -5.39 14.21 -0.39
C SER A 45 -5.11 12.73 -0.69
N GLY A 46 -3.93 12.40 -1.25
CA GLY A 46 -3.48 11.03 -1.49
C GLY A 46 -3.23 10.24 -0.21
N PHE A 47 -2.67 10.87 0.83
CA PHE A 47 -2.48 10.26 2.14
C PHE A 47 -3.81 10.02 2.87
N MET A 48 -4.67 11.05 2.96
CA MET A 48 -5.99 10.94 3.58
C MET A 48 -6.85 9.89 2.88
N ALA A 49 -6.87 9.87 1.54
CA ALA A 49 -7.55 8.83 0.77
C ALA A 49 -7.03 7.41 1.05
N GLY A 50 -5.71 7.25 1.22
CA GLY A 50 -5.10 5.97 1.60
C GLY A 50 -5.44 5.52 3.02
N CYS A 51 -5.55 6.45 3.98
CA CYS A 51 -6.02 6.14 5.33
C CYS A 51 -7.50 5.77 5.34
N THR A 52 -8.34 6.55 4.66
CA THR A 52 -9.80 6.31 4.60
C THR A 52 -10.14 5.04 3.83
N SER A 53 -9.45 4.72 2.72
CA SER A 53 -9.66 3.44 2.02
C SER A 53 -9.27 2.25 2.89
N VAL A 54 -8.16 2.32 3.64
CA VAL A 54 -7.82 1.29 4.64
C VAL A 54 -8.92 1.14 5.68
N ILE A 55 -9.40 2.22 6.29
CA ILE A 55 -10.46 2.17 7.31
C ILE A 55 -11.73 1.49 6.76
N VAL A 56 -12.15 1.86 5.55
CA VAL A 56 -13.37 1.33 4.91
C VAL A 56 -13.22 -0.13 4.47
N THR A 57 -12.05 -0.58 4.00
CA THR A 57 -11.85 -1.99 3.60
C THR A 57 -11.38 -2.92 4.72
N HIS A 58 -10.95 -2.40 5.87
CA HIS A 58 -10.41 -3.23 6.97
C HIS A 58 -11.37 -4.33 7.48
N PRO A 59 -12.71 -4.14 7.52
CA PRO A 59 -13.65 -5.23 7.80
C PRO A 59 -13.63 -6.34 6.74
N LEU A 60 -13.54 -6.00 5.45
CA LEU A 60 -13.47 -6.96 4.34
C LEU A 60 -12.15 -7.75 4.35
N ASP A 61 -11.03 -7.06 4.61
CA ASP A 61 -9.73 -7.71 4.79
C ASP A 61 -9.72 -8.64 6.01
N THR A 62 -10.39 -8.26 7.11
CA THR A 62 -10.52 -9.11 8.31
C THR A 62 -11.33 -10.38 8.03
N ILE A 63 -12.47 -10.28 7.32
CA ILE A 63 -13.25 -11.44 6.90
C ILE A 63 -12.43 -12.33 5.95
N ARG A 64 -11.76 -11.74 4.95
CA ARG A 64 -10.88 -12.45 4.00
C ARG A 64 -9.81 -13.25 4.74
N VAL A 65 -9.12 -12.65 5.71
CA VAL A 65 -8.02 -13.30 6.44
C VAL A 65 -8.54 -14.48 7.27
N ARG A 66 -9.72 -14.37 7.89
CA ARG A 66 -10.37 -15.49 8.58
C ARG A 66 -10.79 -16.61 7.62
N MET A 67 -11.50 -16.29 6.54
CA MET A 67 -11.89 -17.28 5.52
C MET A 67 -10.68 -17.99 4.90
N SER A 68 -9.56 -17.28 4.73
CA SER A 68 -8.30 -17.86 4.24
C SER A 68 -7.62 -18.81 5.25
N PHE A 69 -8.08 -18.84 6.51
CA PHE A 69 -7.57 -19.68 7.60
C PHE A 69 -8.56 -20.76 8.08
N SER A 70 -9.85 -20.67 7.73
CA SER A 70 -10.82 -21.73 7.98
C SER A 70 -10.39 -23.04 7.30
N ARG A 71 -10.55 -24.17 8.00
CA ARG A 71 -10.29 -25.49 7.40
C ARG A 71 -11.33 -25.80 6.29
N PRO A 72 -10.96 -26.51 5.21
CA PRO A 72 -11.87 -26.78 4.08
C PRO A 72 -13.18 -27.47 4.47
N ASP A 73 -13.17 -28.24 5.57
CA ASP A 73 -14.25 -29.13 5.98
C ASP A 73 -15.43 -28.41 6.66
N LEU A 74 -15.28 -27.12 6.98
CA LEU A 74 -16.34 -26.31 7.57
C LEU A 74 -17.25 -25.71 6.49
N LYS A 75 -18.57 -25.96 6.60
CA LYS A 75 -19.61 -25.43 5.69
C LYS A 75 -19.74 -23.89 5.71
N THR A 76 -18.92 -23.18 6.49
CA THR A 76 -18.94 -21.71 6.69
C THR A 76 -18.18 -20.93 5.61
N ASN A 77 -18.30 -21.32 4.34
CA ASN A 77 -17.61 -20.66 3.21
C ASN A 77 -18.32 -19.37 2.71
N THR A 78 -19.38 -18.92 3.38
CA THR A 78 -20.16 -17.74 2.99
C THR A 78 -19.73 -16.51 3.79
N ILE A 79 -19.39 -15.42 3.09
CA ILE A 79 -19.00 -14.12 3.70
C ILE A 79 -19.98 -13.67 4.79
N ARG A 80 -21.30 -13.85 4.57
CA ARG A 80 -22.35 -13.54 5.55
C ARG A 80 -22.28 -14.39 6.82
N SER A 81 -21.99 -15.69 6.73
CA SER A 81 -21.83 -16.53 7.93
C SER A 81 -20.60 -16.12 8.73
N THR A 82 -19.46 -15.91 8.05
CA THR A 82 -18.22 -15.48 8.72
C THR A 82 -18.38 -14.11 9.38
N LEU A 83 -19.04 -13.15 8.71
CA LEU A 83 -19.37 -11.85 9.29
C LEU A 83 -20.26 -11.98 10.53
N SER A 84 -21.35 -12.76 10.43
CA SER A 84 -22.27 -13.02 11.54
C SER A 84 -21.52 -13.54 12.77
N THR A 85 -20.77 -14.63 12.61
CA THR A 85 -19.92 -15.26 13.64
C THR A 85 -18.97 -14.24 14.30
N ILE A 86 -18.25 -13.42 13.53
CA ILE A 86 -17.38 -12.38 14.10
C ILE A 86 -18.18 -11.40 14.96
N THR A 87 -19.32 -10.92 14.45
CA THR A 87 -20.13 -9.91 15.15
C THR A 87 -20.84 -10.45 16.39
N THR A 88 -21.21 -11.73 16.42
CA THR A 88 -21.88 -12.37 17.58
C THR A 88 -20.91 -12.87 18.64
N GLU A 89 -19.74 -13.38 18.25
CA GLU A 89 -18.78 -14.00 19.19
C GLU A 89 -17.72 -13.02 19.72
N GLU A 90 -17.33 -12.01 18.94
CA GLU A 90 -16.29 -11.04 19.33
C GLU A 90 -16.72 -9.57 19.24
N GLY A 91 -17.95 -9.29 18.78
CA GLY A 91 -18.49 -7.94 18.62
C GLY A 91 -17.95 -7.17 17.41
N VAL A 92 -18.62 -6.08 17.04
CA VAL A 92 -18.28 -5.26 15.84
C VAL A 92 -16.85 -4.72 15.88
N MET A 93 -16.32 -4.41 17.07
CA MET A 93 -14.93 -3.94 17.22
C MET A 93 -13.89 -4.99 16.78
N ALA A 94 -14.24 -6.28 16.75
CA ALA A 94 -13.37 -7.33 16.21
C ALA A 94 -13.08 -7.20 14.72
N LEU A 95 -13.98 -6.55 13.96
CA LEU A 95 -13.74 -6.22 12.55
C LEU A 95 -12.67 -5.13 12.37
N TYR A 96 -12.35 -4.37 13.42
CA TYR A 96 -11.36 -3.28 13.43
C TYR A 96 -10.07 -3.61 14.21
N LYS A 97 -10.01 -4.79 14.87
CA LYS A 97 -8.75 -5.31 15.44
C LYS A 97 -7.68 -5.36 14.34
N GLY A 98 -6.51 -4.78 14.61
CA GLY A 98 -5.41 -4.69 13.64
C GLY A 98 -5.43 -3.46 12.71
N LEU A 99 -6.38 -2.52 12.84
CA LEU A 99 -6.34 -1.25 12.10
C LEU A 99 -5.08 -0.40 12.40
N PRO A 100 -4.59 -0.27 13.66
CA PRO A 100 -3.36 0.50 13.94
C PRO A 100 -2.11 0.01 13.19
N PRO A 101 -1.72 -1.29 13.18
CA PRO A 101 -0.61 -1.77 12.36
C PRO A 101 -0.89 -1.75 10.85
N ALA A 102 -2.16 -1.60 10.41
CA ALA A 102 -2.47 -1.34 9.02
C ALA A 102 -2.08 0.10 8.62
N LEU A 103 -2.58 1.10 9.37
CA LEU A 103 -2.30 2.53 9.16
C LEU A 103 -0.81 2.88 9.37
N LEU A 104 -0.17 2.29 10.40
CA LEU A 104 1.28 2.38 10.63
C LEU A 104 2.13 1.71 9.53
N GLY A 105 1.53 0.97 8.60
CA GLY A 105 2.21 0.55 7.37
C GLY A 105 2.14 1.60 6.25
N VAL A 106 1.09 2.42 6.21
CA VAL A 106 0.88 3.45 5.19
C VAL A 106 1.74 4.68 5.48
N ALA A 107 1.74 5.17 6.73
CA ALA A 107 2.37 6.44 7.08
C ALA A 107 3.90 6.47 6.89
N PRO A 108 4.71 5.48 7.34
CA PRO A 108 6.15 5.50 7.11
C PRO A 108 6.50 5.37 5.62
N PHE A 109 5.77 4.51 4.88
CA PHE A 109 5.99 4.33 3.45
C PHE A 109 5.68 5.60 2.64
N ALA A 110 4.57 6.28 2.95
CA ALA A 110 4.26 7.58 2.36
C ALA A 110 5.33 8.61 2.71
N GLY A 111 5.64 8.80 4.00
CA GLY A 111 6.59 9.80 4.48
C GLY A 111 7.99 9.65 3.87
N ILE A 112 8.55 8.43 3.90
CA ILE A 112 9.87 8.16 3.30
C ILE A 112 9.83 8.36 1.78
N LYS A 113 8.79 7.85 1.09
CA LYS A 113 8.70 8.00 -0.37
C LYS A 113 8.61 9.47 -0.80
N PHE A 114 7.79 10.29 -0.12
CA PHE A 114 7.67 11.71 -0.45
C PHE A 114 8.94 12.49 -0.07
N GLY A 115 9.49 12.28 1.14
CA GLY A 115 10.73 12.93 1.55
C GLY A 115 11.91 12.61 0.62
N THR A 116 12.10 11.33 0.28
CA THR A 116 13.14 10.92 -0.67
C THR A 116 12.85 11.38 -2.11
N TYR A 117 11.59 11.52 -2.52
CA TYR A 117 11.24 12.07 -3.84
C TYR A 117 11.67 13.53 -3.96
N GLU A 118 11.37 14.38 -2.96
CA GLU A 118 11.80 15.78 -2.98
C GLU A 118 13.34 15.89 -2.93
N ILE A 119 14.01 15.07 -2.11
CA ILE A 119 15.49 15.03 -2.07
C ILE A 119 16.09 14.69 -3.45
N LEU A 120 15.59 13.66 -4.15
CA LEU A 120 16.06 13.33 -5.50
C LEU A 120 15.71 14.42 -6.52
N LYS A 121 14.51 14.98 -6.45
CA LYS A 121 14.02 16.03 -7.36
C LYS A 121 14.87 17.30 -7.24
N THR A 122 15.15 17.77 -6.02
CA THR A 122 16.03 18.92 -5.77
C THR A 122 17.48 18.61 -6.14
N ALA A 123 17.99 17.40 -5.89
CA ALA A 123 19.34 17.01 -6.30
C ALA A 123 19.52 17.01 -7.83
N ILE A 124 18.55 16.46 -8.57
CA ILE A 124 18.53 16.45 -10.04
C ILE A 124 18.37 17.87 -10.60
N SER A 125 17.50 18.70 -10.01
CA SER A 125 17.34 20.13 -10.35
C SER A 125 18.64 20.92 -10.19
N ARG A 126 19.36 20.72 -9.08
CA ARG A 126 20.69 21.33 -8.86
C ARG A 126 21.72 20.84 -9.88
N PHE A 127 21.76 19.54 -10.16
CA PHE A 127 22.71 18.97 -11.13
C PHE A 127 22.48 19.45 -12.57
N LEU A 128 21.22 19.65 -12.98
CA LEU A 128 20.86 20.18 -14.30
C LEU A 128 20.86 21.72 -14.36
N GLN A 129 21.06 22.42 -13.25
CA GLN A 129 20.93 23.89 -13.13
C GLN A 129 19.59 24.43 -13.68
N LYS A 130 18.49 23.71 -13.41
CA LYS A 130 17.12 24.08 -13.87
C LYS A 130 16.14 24.13 -12.72
N GLU A 131 15.14 25.02 -12.81
CA GLU A 131 14.03 25.04 -11.87
C GLU A 131 13.32 23.68 -11.81
N GLU A 132 12.82 23.32 -10.62
CA GLU A 132 12.07 22.08 -10.42
C GLU A 132 10.79 21.98 -11.28
N LYS A 133 10.29 23.13 -11.76
CA LYS A 133 9.15 23.27 -12.68
C LYS A 133 9.49 22.87 -14.12
N ASP A 134 10.75 22.96 -14.52
CA ASP A 134 11.23 22.73 -15.89
C ASP A 134 11.86 21.34 -16.09
N LEU A 135 11.88 20.52 -15.04
CA LEU A 135 12.29 19.12 -15.15
C LEU A 135 11.36 18.35 -16.09
N HIS A 136 11.93 17.89 -17.21
CA HIS A 136 11.26 17.03 -18.17
C HIS A 136 10.67 15.78 -17.51
N ALA A 137 9.57 15.26 -18.07
CA ALA A 137 8.81 14.16 -17.46
C ALA A 137 9.67 12.91 -17.16
N SER A 138 10.66 12.62 -18.00
CA SER A 138 11.65 11.55 -17.78
C SER A 138 12.41 11.69 -16.46
N TYR A 139 12.93 12.89 -16.12
CA TYR A 139 13.65 13.11 -14.87
C TYR A 139 12.74 13.01 -13.64
N ARG A 140 11.48 13.45 -13.74
CA ARG A 140 10.47 13.28 -12.68
C ARG A 140 10.11 11.81 -12.46
N LEU A 141 10.01 11.03 -13.53
CA LEU A 141 9.81 9.58 -13.47
C LEU A 141 11.03 8.86 -12.86
N LEU A 142 12.25 9.25 -13.20
CA LEU A 142 13.47 8.73 -12.57
C LEU A 142 13.54 9.06 -11.08
N ALA A 143 13.23 10.30 -10.67
CA ALA A 143 13.15 10.69 -9.26
C ALA A 143 12.07 9.89 -8.51
N GLY A 144 10.89 9.70 -9.10
CA GLY A 144 9.78 8.92 -8.53
C GLY A 144 10.03 7.41 -8.48
N GLY A 145 10.81 6.87 -9.41
CA GLY A 145 11.28 5.48 -9.42
C GLY A 145 12.35 5.25 -8.36
N GLY A 146 13.38 6.11 -8.32
CA GLY A 146 14.45 6.06 -7.32
C GLY A 146 13.95 6.21 -5.89
N SER A 147 13.06 7.17 -5.63
CA SER A 147 12.44 7.31 -4.30
C SER A 147 11.54 6.14 -3.94
N GLY A 148 10.89 5.50 -4.93
CA GLY A 148 10.18 4.24 -4.76
C GLY A 148 11.09 3.10 -4.31
N VAL A 149 12.27 2.93 -4.94
CA VAL A 149 13.25 1.89 -4.57
C VAL A 149 13.83 2.15 -3.17
N VAL A 150 14.21 3.39 -2.86
CA VAL A 150 14.74 3.74 -1.52
C VAL A 150 13.68 3.56 -0.44
N ALA A 151 12.44 4.02 -0.67
CA ALA A 151 11.35 3.84 0.29
C ALA A 151 10.99 2.37 0.51
N VAL A 152 10.99 1.54 -0.55
CA VAL A 152 10.86 0.08 -0.41
C VAL A 152 12.01 -0.47 0.42
N THR A 153 13.26 -0.07 0.17
CA THR A 153 14.44 -0.53 0.93
C THR A 153 14.29 -0.23 2.42
N VAL A 154 14.06 1.04 2.78
CA VAL A 154 14.03 1.49 4.20
C VAL A 154 12.84 0.91 4.96
N VAL A 155 11.69 0.68 4.30
CA VAL A 155 10.50 0.11 4.93
C VAL A 155 10.53 -1.43 4.98
N TYR A 156 11.34 -2.10 4.16
CA TYR A 156 11.34 -3.57 4.05
C TYR A 156 11.51 -4.33 5.38
N PRO A 157 12.40 -3.92 6.32
CA PRO A 157 12.51 -4.57 7.63
C PRO A 157 11.18 -4.57 8.41
N PHE A 158 10.43 -3.46 8.36
CA PHE A 158 9.13 -3.34 9.00
C PHE A 158 8.05 -4.17 8.27
N GLU A 159 8.12 -4.27 6.93
CA GLU A 159 7.25 -5.20 6.20
C GLU A 159 7.51 -6.67 6.60
N VAL A 160 8.78 -7.07 6.76
CA VAL A 160 9.14 -8.45 7.13
C VAL A 160 8.70 -8.77 8.56
N VAL A 161 8.88 -7.85 9.52
CA VAL A 161 8.32 -8.00 10.88
C VAL A 161 6.80 -8.16 10.82
N ARG A 162 6.09 -7.26 10.12
CA ARG A 162 4.62 -7.32 9.97
C ARG A 162 4.15 -8.64 9.34
N ARG A 163 4.81 -9.11 8.27
CA ARG A 163 4.49 -10.38 7.60
C ARG A 163 4.69 -11.59 8.51
N ARG A 164 5.77 -11.62 9.31
CA ARG A 164 6.02 -12.69 10.29
C ARG A 164 4.99 -12.67 11.41
N MET A 165 4.69 -11.51 12.00
CA MET A 165 3.65 -11.36 13.02
C MET A 165 2.23 -11.70 12.52
N GLN A 166 1.96 -11.56 11.22
CA GLN A 166 0.70 -11.99 10.59
C GLN A 166 0.68 -13.50 10.25
N ALA A 167 1.83 -14.16 10.19
CA ALA A 167 1.96 -15.61 9.96
C ALA A 167 1.96 -16.40 11.27
N GLU A 168 2.57 -15.89 12.33
CA GLU A 168 2.51 -16.46 13.69
C GLU A 168 1.12 -16.28 14.30
N ARG A 169 0.38 -17.38 14.45
CA ARG A 169 -1.02 -17.39 14.89
C ARG A 169 -1.14 -17.99 16.29
N GLY A 170 -2.06 -17.46 17.10
CA GLY A 170 -2.52 -18.06 18.36
C GLY A 170 -1.53 -18.11 19.53
N SER A 171 -0.22 -17.93 19.30
CA SER A 171 0.76 -17.88 20.39
C SER A 171 0.70 -16.54 21.15
N THR A 172 0.86 -16.60 22.48
CA THR A 172 1.01 -15.43 23.37
C THR A 172 2.17 -14.49 22.96
N ARG A 173 3.12 -14.97 22.12
CA ARG A 173 4.13 -14.13 21.45
C ARG A 173 3.55 -13.07 20.49
N SER A 174 2.29 -13.17 20.09
CA SER A 174 1.64 -12.21 19.18
C SER A 174 1.67 -10.76 19.71
N GLN A 175 1.75 -10.55 21.03
CA GLN A 175 1.90 -9.24 21.66
C GLN A 175 3.37 -8.71 21.73
N LEU A 176 4.33 -9.36 21.08
CA LEU A 176 5.70 -8.82 20.97
C LEU A 176 5.67 -7.49 20.20
N SER A 177 5.96 -6.39 20.90
CA SER A 177 6.15 -5.07 20.29
C SER A 177 7.09 -5.14 19.08
N VAL A 178 6.78 -4.38 18.03
CA VAL A 178 7.48 -4.40 16.72
C VAL A 178 9.00 -4.32 16.90
N LEU A 179 9.49 -3.46 17.81
CA LEU A 179 10.91 -3.31 18.13
C LEU A 179 11.54 -4.59 18.69
N LYS A 180 10.82 -5.32 19.55
CA LYS A 180 11.27 -6.58 20.16
C LYS A 180 11.26 -7.74 19.15
N ALA A 181 10.30 -7.75 18.22
CA ALA A 181 10.31 -8.67 17.08
C ALA A 181 11.48 -8.38 16.12
N LEU A 182 11.69 -7.11 15.77
CA LEU A 182 12.79 -6.66 14.90
C LEU A 182 14.17 -7.02 15.49
N ARG A 183 14.38 -6.74 16.79
CA ARG A 183 15.59 -7.17 17.53
C ARG A 183 15.73 -8.70 17.57
N THR A 184 14.64 -9.44 17.74
CA THR A 184 14.67 -10.92 17.78
C THR A 184 15.07 -11.53 16.44
N ILE A 185 14.56 -11.02 15.33
CA ILE A 185 14.95 -11.45 13.98
C ILE A 185 16.42 -11.10 13.73
N MET A 186 16.83 -9.87 14.04
CA MET A 186 18.22 -9.40 13.87
C MET A 186 19.22 -10.27 14.66
N MET A 187 18.89 -10.67 15.90
CA MET A 187 19.75 -11.51 16.74
C MET A 187 19.75 -13.00 16.36
N ARG A 188 18.71 -13.50 15.65
CA ARG A 188 18.57 -14.94 15.29
C ARG A 188 18.94 -15.27 13.86
N GLU A 189 18.72 -14.34 12.92
CA GLU A 189 18.86 -14.56 11.47
C GLU A 189 19.72 -13.49 10.80
N GLY A 190 20.21 -12.49 11.55
CA GLY A 190 21.01 -11.38 11.03
C GLY A 190 20.20 -10.36 10.23
N ILE A 191 20.86 -9.26 9.87
CA ILE A 191 20.23 -8.14 9.14
C ILE A 191 19.88 -8.57 7.70
N VAL A 192 20.86 -9.07 6.93
CA VAL A 192 20.65 -9.44 5.52
C VAL A 192 19.73 -10.65 5.39
N ASN A 193 20.04 -11.74 6.08
CA ASN A 193 19.32 -13.01 5.95
C ASN A 193 18.00 -13.09 6.75
N GLY A 194 17.80 -12.20 7.73
CA GLY A 194 16.55 -12.11 8.50
C GLY A 194 15.60 -11.01 8.02
N LEU A 195 16.08 -9.77 7.88
CA LEU A 195 15.26 -8.58 7.61
C LEU A 195 15.15 -8.23 6.11
N TYR A 196 16.17 -8.53 5.29
CA TYR A 196 16.18 -8.22 3.85
C TYR A 196 15.95 -9.43 2.92
N ARG A 197 15.73 -10.61 3.50
CA ARG A 197 15.46 -11.86 2.76
C ARG A 197 14.22 -11.73 1.87
N GLY A 198 14.43 -11.76 0.56
CA GLY A 198 13.39 -11.61 -0.46
C GLY A 198 13.21 -10.20 -1.02
N LEU A 199 14.07 -9.22 -0.67
CA LEU A 199 14.01 -7.87 -1.26
C LEU A 199 14.15 -7.90 -2.79
N SER A 200 15.09 -8.70 -3.31
CA SER A 200 15.27 -8.93 -4.76
C SER A 200 14.02 -9.48 -5.44
N LEU A 201 13.34 -10.44 -4.81
CA LEU A 201 12.05 -10.97 -5.28
C LEU A 201 10.93 -9.92 -5.23
N ASN A 202 11.00 -8.95 -4.31
CA ASN A 202 10.07 -7.82 -4.28
C ASN A 202 10.30 -6.90 -5.50
N TYR A 203 11.55 -6.55 -5.82
CA TYR A 203 11.88 -5.76 -7.01
C TYR A 203 11.49 -6.47 -8.31
N LEU A 204 11.82 -7.76 -8.45
CA LEU A 204 11.43 -8.58 -9.59
C LEU A 204 9.89 -8.70 -9.74
N LYS A 205 9.14 -8.58 -8.64
CA LYS A 205 7.66 -8.55 -8.63
C LYS A 205 7.08 -7.15 -8.91
N ILE A 206 7.83 -6.08 -8.64
CA ILE A 206 7.41 -4.69 -8.88
C ILE A 206 7.55 -4.33 -10.37
N ILE A 207 8.64 -4.76 -11.03
CA ILE A 207 8.93 -4.39 -12.43
C ILE A 207 7.78 -4.79 -13.40
N PRO A 208 7.30 -6.05 -13.44
CA PRO A 208 6.16 -6.43 -14.30
C PRO A 208 4.85 -5.74 -13.91
N LYS A 209 4.63 -5.48 -12.61
CA LYS A 209 3.43 -4.76 -12.14
C LYS A 209 3.37 -3.34 -12.67
N VAL A 210 4.51 -2.62 -12.68
CA VAL A 210 4.59 -1.26 -13.21
C VAL A 210 4.47 -1.28 -14.73
N GLY A 211 5.19 -2.17 -15.42
CA GLY A 211 5.12 -2.32 -16.87
C GLY A 211 3.71 -2.64 -17.39
N ILE A 212 3.03 -3.64 -16.81
CA ILE A 212 1.65 -3.99 -17.17
C ILE A 212 0.70 -2.83 -16.88
N LYS A 213 0.81 -2.17 -15.72
CA LYS A 213 -0.05 -1.01 -15.40
C LYS A 213 0.12 0.12 -16.41
N MET A 214 1.36 0.42 -16.82
CA MET A 214 1.65 1.50 -17.75
C MET A 214 1.22 1.16 -19.17
N GLY A 215 1.56 -0.03 -19.68
CA GLY A 215 1.11 -0.48 -21.01
C GLY A 215 -0.41 -0.55 -21.14
N VAL A 216 -1.14 -1.03 -20.13
CA VAL A 216 -2.61 -1.01 -20.13
C VAL A 216 -3.15 0.43 -20.10
N TYR A 217 -2.54 1.34 -19.33
CA TYR A 217 -2.92 2.75 -19.32
C TYR A 217 -2.71 3.41 -20.68
N ASP A 218 -1.57 3.18 -21.33
CA ASP A 218 -1.24 3.78 -22.63
C ASP A 218 -2.16 3.23 -23.75
N ILE A 219 -2.47 1.93 -23.75
CA ILE A 219 -3.44 1.33 -24.69
C ILE A 219 -4.84 1.95 -24.51
N VAL A 220 -5.35 1.99 -23.28
CA VAL A 220 -6.69 2.53 -22.99
C VAL A 220 -6.76 4.04 -23.29
N ARG A 221 -5.70 4.79 -22.97
CA ARG A 221 -5.59 6.21 -23.29
C ARG A 221 -5.58 6.45 -24.80
N ASN A 222 -4.79 5.71 -25.56
CA ASN A 222 -4.72 5.84 -27.01
C ASN A 222 -6.07 5.51 -27.66
N TYR A 223 -6.74 4.45 -27.22
CA TYR A 223 -8.09 4.10 -27.71
C TYR A 223 -9.12 5.21 -27.42
N HIS A 224 -9.12 5.77 -26.20
CA HIS A 224 -10.03 6.87 -25.87
C HIS A 224 -9.72 8.16 -26.66
N LEU A 225 -8.45 8.46 -26.93
CA LEU A 225 -8.06 9.62 -27.74
C LEU A 225 -8.52 9.50 -29.20
N HIS A 226 -8.40 8.33 -29.83
CA HIS A 226 -8.91 8.14 -31.19
C HIS A 226 -10.44 8.31 -31.23
N LYS A 227 -11.16 7.69 -30.29
CA LYS A 227 -12.63 7.78 -30.20
C LYS A 227 -13.18 9.19 -29.86
N ASN A 228 -12.32 10.15 -29.51
CA ASN A 228 -12.72 11.55 -29.30
C ASN A 228 -12.33 12.46 -30.49
N HIS A 229 -11.80 11.88 -31.58
CA HIS A 229 -11.42 12.59 -32.81
C HIS A 229 -12.23 12.14 -34.05
N ASP A 230 -13.10 11.14 -33.90
CA ASP A 230 -14.16 10.71 -34.84
C ASP A 230 -15.54 11.15 -34.30
#